data_AF-A0A931YFZ4-F1
#
_entry.id   AF-A0A931YFZ4-F1
#
_cell.length_a   1.000
_cell.length_b   1.000
_cell.length_c   1.000
_cell.angle_alpha   90.00
_cell.angle_beta   90.00
_cell.angle_gamma   90.00
#
_symmetry.space_group_name_H-M   'P 1'
#
loop_
_entity.id
_entity.type
_entity.pdbx_description
1 polymer ?
#
loop_
_entity_poly.entity_id
_entity_poly.type
_entity_poly.pdbx_seq_one_letter_code
_entity_poly.pdbx_strand_id
1 'polypeptide(L)'
;MKAYVRRSVSVLLVATLLLAGCATPYNGRLAAETFGRGLVNLILSPLMIAAGLAQGLAFLPYTIGTGLAELNRGLLQAQAVPLDDSYKATFGVTTTDPRVNPKSGEVRGQEGLYGRYRPEAIFEANRAFQRLLVSQGMPEEQARNYVLTGNYRYAWSRGQILLAVVYRHPGNQPFRVSAKQTGIVTTFRPDQRGWHEPYEHDASGQVIDEVIDWAALEYVLLRQDKIVATLMVIAVEAVKSGKRSQDYWQAERRWMAGETTEVMRESMAKVNLPTS
;
A
#
# COMPACT_ATOMS: atom_id res chain seq x y z
N MET A 1 50.97 41.08 28.84
CA MET A 1 49.72 41.30 28.08
C MET A 1 49.68 40.49 26.77
N LYS A 2 49.95 39.16 26.81
CA LYS A 2 49.97 38.28 25.61
C LYS A 2 49.40 36.87 25.84
N ALA A 3 48.84 36.57 27.02
CA ALA A 3 48.30 35.24 27.35
C ALA A 3 46.76 35.16 27.40
N TYR A 4 46.05 36.29 27.43
CA TYR A 4 44.58 36.31 27.53
C TYR A 4 43.85 36.29 26.18
N VAL A 5 44.53 36.61 25.07
CA VAL A 5 43.89 36.68 23.74
C VAL A 5 43.70 35.31 23.11
N ARG A 6 44.47 34.28 23.53
CA ARG A 6 44.43 32.94 22.91
C ARG A 6 43.32 32.03 23.45
N ARG A 7 42.79 32.27 24.65
CA ARG A 7 41.68 31.48 25.22
C ARG A 7 40.31 31.94 24.73
N SER A 8 40.15 33.22 24.39
CA SER A 8 38.87 33.77 23.94
C SER A 8 38.51 33.36 22.50
N VAL A 9 39.52 33.07 21.66
CA VAL A 9 39.29 32.62 20.27
C VAL A 9 38.82 31.16 20.22
N SER A 10 39.31 30.30 21.11
CA SER A 10 38.91 28.88 21.15
C SER A 10 37.49 28.67 21.69
N VAL A 11 37.02 29.51 22.61
CA VAL A 11 35.63 29.45 23.11
C VAL A 11 34.65 29.97 22.07
N LEU A 12 35.03 30.98 21.27
CA LEU A 12 34.19 31.48 20.18
C LEU A 12 34.05 30.47 19.02
N LEU A 13 35.11 29.70 18.71
CA LEU A 13 35.09 28.69 17.64
C LEU A 13 34.24 27.46 18.00
N VAL A 14 34.20 27.06 19.27
CA VAL A 14 33.37 25.95 19.74
C VAL A 14 31.89 26.37 19.85
N ALA A 15 31.61 27.62 20.22
CA ALA A 15 30.25 28.16 20.23
C ALA A 15 29.66 28.35 18.81
N THR A 16 30.48 28.66 17.81
CA THR A 16 30.03 28.74 16.40
C THR A 16 29.82 27.37 15.76
N LEU A 17 30.58 26.34 16.16
CA LEU A 17 30.36 24.96 15.71
C LEU A 17 29.11 24.30 16.32
N LEU A 18 28.68 24.72 17.51
CA LEU A 18 27.41 24.27 18.12
C LEU A 18 26.16 24.97 17.56
N LEU A 19 26.31 26.10 16.87
CA LEU A 19 25.22 26.83 16.21
C LEU A 19 25.08 26.51 14.72
N ALA A 20 26.01 25.75 14.14
CA ALA A 20 25.90 25.19 12.79
C ALA A 20 25.18 23.83 12.74
N GLY A 21 24.77 23.30 13.91
CA GLY A 21 23.79 22.22 14.02
C GLY A 21 22.37 22.73 13.79
N CYS A 22 22.15 23.49 12.71
CA CYS A 22 20.80 23.74 12.22
C CYS A 22 20.20 22.38 11.89
N ALA A 23 19.27 21.93 12.73
CA ALA A 23 18.32 20.90 12.37
C ALA A 23 17.67 21.33 11.05
N THR A 24 18.19 20.82 9.93
CA THR A 24 17.47 20.84 8.68
C THR A 24 16.14 20.14 8.97
N PRO A 25 14.99 20.79 8.76
CA PRO A 25 13.73 20.08 8.80
C PRO A 25 13.85 19.02 7.72
N TYR A 26 13.96 17.76 8.13
CA TYR A 26 13.95 16.61 7.24
C TYR A 26 12.54 16.56 6.66
N ASN A 27 12.32 17.34 5.61
CA ASN A 27 11.12 17.27 4.81
C ASN A 27 11.14 15.89 4.16
N GLY A 28 10.42 14.93 4.76
CA GLY A 28 10.19 13.60 4.18
C GLY A 28 9.65 13.67 2.75
N ARG A 29 9.09 14.83 2.38
CA ARG A 29 8.73 15.23 1.02
C ARG A 29 9.90 15.17 0.03
N LEU A 30 11.11 15.63 0.41
CA LEU A 30 12.25 15.68 -0.51
C LEU A 30 12.86 14.29 -0.74
N ALA A 31 12.88 13.45 0.30
CA ALA A 31 13.24 12.04 0.16
C ALA A 31 12.22 11.30 -0.72
N ALA A 32 10.92 11.43 -0.43
CA ALA A 32 9.85 10.85 -1.23
C ALA A 32 9.85 11.33 -2.70
N GLU A 33 10.14 12.61 -2.96
CA GLU A 33 10.25 13.17 -4.32
C GLU A 33 11.46 12.64 -5.09
N THR A 34 12.60 12.47 -4.42
CA THR A 34 13.82 11.95 -5.06
C THR A 34 13.68 10.45 -5.36
N PHE A 35 13.04 9.69 -4.47
CA PHE A 35 12.76 8.26 -4.67
C PHE A 35 11.64 8.02 -5.69
N GLY A 36 10.58 8.83 -5.68
CA GLY A 36 9.48 8.74 -6.64
C GLY A 36 9.94 8.94 -8.08
N ARG A 37 10.92 9.83 -8.33
CA ARG A 37 11.48 10.05 -9.68
C ARG A 37 12.23 8.84 -10.24
N GLY A 38 12.89 8.05 -9.38
CA GLY A 38 13.59 6.82 -9.81
C GLY A 38 12.62 5.74 -10.30
N LEU A 39 11.50 5.56 -9.59
CA LEU A 39 10.48 4.55 -9.93
C LEU A 39 9.62 4.94 -11.15
N VAL A 40 9.37 6.23 -11.38
CA VAL A 40 8.61 6.70 -12.54
C VAL A 40 9.33 6.43 -13.86
N ASN A 41 10.66 6.37 -13.85
CA ASN A 41 11.47 6.06 -15.03
C ASN A 41 11.79 4.56 -15.19
N LEU A 42 11.36 3.72 -14.25
CA LEU A 42 11.58 2.28 -14.32
C LEU A 42 10.56 1.64 -15.27
N ILE A 43 11.06 1.09 -16.38
CA ILE A 43 10.29 0.23 -17.28
C ILE A 43 10.67 -1.20 -16.97
N LEU A 44 9.71 -1.97 -16.47
CA LEU A 44 9.93 -3.34 -16.04
C LEU A 44 9.96 -4.30 -17.23
N SER A 45 10.92 -5.22 -17.22
CA SER A 45 10.86 -6.39 -18.12
C SER A 45 9.79 -7.38 -17.65
N PRO A 46 9.30 -8.28 -18.52
CA PRO A 46 8.37 -9.32 -18.10
C PRO A 46 8.89 -10.22 -16.97
N LEU A 47 10.19 -10.52 -16.96
CA LEU A 47 10.83 -11.27 -15.88
C LEU A 47 10.79 -10.51 -14.55
N MET A 48 11.05 -9.19 -14.58
CA MET A 48 10.94 -8.35 -13.39
C MET A 48 9.50 -8.27 -12.87
N ILE A 49 8.51 -8.25 -13.77
CA ILE A 49 7.08 -8.28 -13.39
C ILE A 49 6.76 -9.61 -12.69
N ALA A 50 7.14 -10.74 -13.28
CA ALA A 50 6.92 -12.06 -12.67
C ALA A 50 7.60 -12.19 -11.30
N ALA A 51 8.85 -11.75 -11.18
CA ALA A 51 9.58 -11.76 -9.92
C ALA A 51 8.94 -10.82 -8.87
N GLY A 52 8.47 -9.65 -9.31
CA GLY A 52 7.80 -8.68 -8.45
C GLY A 52 6.46 -9.18 -7.91
N LEU A 53 5.67 -9.89 -8.72
CA LEU A 53 4.40 -10.50 -8.25
C LEU A 53 4.61 -11.44 -7.06
N ALA A 54 5.67 -12.25 -7.08
CA ALA A 54 6.00 -13.15 -5.98
C ALA A 54 6.35 -12.41 -4.68
N GLN A 55 6.76 -11.15 -4.78
CA GLN A 55 7.11 -10.30 -3.63
C GLN A 55 5.90 -9.57 -3.05
N GLY A 56 4.77 -9.56 -3.78
CA GLY A 56 3.49 -9.10 -3.27
C GLY A 56 3.30 -7.59 -3.33
N LEU A 57 2.47 -7.05 -2.43
CA LEU A 57 2.02 -5.65 -2.44
C LEU A 57 3.17 -4.62 -2.45
N ALA A 58 4.31 -4.99 -1.87
CA ALA A 58 5.51 -4.14 -1.84
C ALA A 58 6.03 -3.79 -3.24
N PHE A 59 5.74 -4.62 -4.25
CA PHE A 59 6.11 -4.39 -5.64
C PHE A 59 5.30 -3.28 -6.32
N LEU A 60 4.12 -2.94 -5.78
CA LEU A 60 3.18 -2.03 -6.44
C LEU A 60 3.80 -0.69 -6.90
N PRO A 61 4.62 0.02 -6.09
CA PRO A 61 5.23 1.29 -6.50
C PRO A 61 6.17 1.18 -7.72
N TYR A 62 6.73 0.00 -8.01
CA TYR A 62 7.64 -0.20 -9.13
C TYR A 62 6.91 -0.27 -10.48
N THR A 63 5.58 -0.39 -10.46
CA THR A 63 4.76 -0.53 -11.68
C THR A 63 4.34 0.82 -12.29
N ILE A 64 4.60 1.93 -11.59
CA ILE A 64 4.16 3.29 -11.99
C ILE A 64 4.65 3.66 -13.39
N GLY A 65 5.93 3.43 -13.68
CA GLY A 65 6.56 3.78 -14.96
C GLY A 65 6.21 2.83 -16.12
N THR A 66 5.68 1.64 -15.82
CA THR A 66 5.43 0.61 -16.85
C THR A 66 4.03 0.77 -17.45
N GLY A 67 3.90 0.69 -18.78
CA GLY A 67 2.63 0.82 -19.49
C GLY A 67 1.68 -0.38 -19.28
N LEU A 68 0.40 -0.22 -19.61
CA LEU A 68 -0.59 -1.30 -19.45
C LEU A 68 -0.25 -2.53 -20.27
N ALA A 69 0.20 -2.35 -21.50
CA ALA A 69 0.51 -3.44 -22.41
C ALA A 69 1.70 -4.27 -21.91
N GLU A 70 2.76 -3.62 -21.43
CA GLU A 70 3.94 -4.26 -20.86
C GLU A 70 3.60 -4.98 -19.56
N LEU A 71 2.83 -4.33 -18.66
CA LEU A 71 2.36 -4.96 -17.43
C LEU A 71 1.54 -6.21 -17.73
N ASN A 72 0.51 -6.10 -18.57
CA ASN A 72 -0.36 -7.22 -18.91
C ASN A 72 0.42 -8.37 -19.58
N ARG A 73 1.39 -8.06 -20.45
CA ARG A 73 2.28 -9.06 -21.04
C ARG A 73 3.09 -9.80 -19.96
N GLY A 74 3.65 -9.08 -19.00
CA GLY A 74 4.38 -9.68 -17.87
C GLY A 74 3.49 -10.59 -17.02
N LEU A 75 2.27 -10.16 -16.71
CA LEU A 75 1.30 -10.97 -15.97
C LEU A 75 0.94 -12.26 -16.72
N LEU A 76 0.64 -12.16 -18.02
CA LEU A 76 0.31 -13.31 -18.86
C LEU A 76 1.47 -14.32 -18.95
N GLN A 77 2.71 -13.83 -19.08
CA GLN A 77 3.90 -14.70 -19.07
C GLN A 77 4.12 -15.38 -17.71
N ALA A 78 3.76 -14.71 -16.62
CA ALA A 78 3.79 -15.27 -15.27
C ALA A 78 2.61 -16.20 -14.97
N GLN A 79 1.67 -16.40 -15.91
CA GLN A 79 0.41 -17.11 -15.69
C GLN A 79 -0.42 -16.54 -14.52
N ALA A 80 -0.29 -15.22 -14.29
CA ALA A 80 -1.03 -14.49 -13.28
C ALA A 80 -2.36 -13.96 -13.84
N VAL A 81 -3.24 -13.48 -12.95
CA VAL A 81 -4.48 -12.81 -13.33
C VAL A 81 -4.19 -11.67 -14.32
N PRO A 82 -4.80 -11.67 -15.52
CA PRO A 82 -4.61 -10.61 -16.51
C PRO A 82 -5.13 -9.24 -16.01
N LEU A 83 -4.50 -8.14 -16.47
CA LEU A 83 -5.01 -6.80 -16.15
C LEU A 83 -6.42 -6.59 -16.70
N ASP A 84 -6.79 -7.22 -17.82
CA ASP A 84 -8.14 -7.13 -18.39
C ASP A 84 -9.21 -7.59 -17.39
N ASP A 85 -8.98 -8.68 -16.67
CA ASP A 85 -9.94 -9.19 -15.70
C ASP A 85 -10.03 -8.29 -14.48
N SER A 86 -8.90 -7.74 -14.04
CA SER A 86 -8.87 -6.74 -12.99
C SER A 86 -9.58 -5.43 -13.39
N TYR A 87 -9.39 -4.96 -14.63
CA TYR A 87 -10.06 -3.77 -15.16
C TYR A 87 -11.58 -4.00 -15.25
N LYS A 88 -12.02 -5.19 -15.69
CA LYS A 88 -13.44 -5.55 -15.72
C LYS A 88 -14.03 -5.57 -14.31
N ALA A 89 -13.33 -6.18 -13.36
CA ALA A 89 -13.81 -6.29 -11.97
C ALA A 89 -13.90 -4.92 -11.27
N THR A 90 -12.93 -4.04 -11.54
CA THR A 90 -12.77 -2.74 -10.85
C THR A 90 -13.58 -1.63 -11.53
N PHE A 91 -13.55 -1.57 -12.86
CA PHE A 91 -14.05 -0.46 -13.66
C PHE A 91 -15.16 -0.86 -14.65
N GLY A 92 -15.44 -2.17 -14.80
CA GLY A 92 -16.45 -2.65 -15.75
C GLY A 92 -16.03 -2.55 -17.23
N VAL A 93 -14.74 -2.37 -17.50
CA VAL A 93 -14.18 -2.23 -18.87
C VAL A 93 -12.94 -3.10 -19.05
N THR A 94 -12.50 -3.33 -20.29
CA THR A 94 -11.20 -4.00 -20.56
C THR A 94 -10.10 -2.95 -20.71
N THR A 95 -8.83 -3.37 -20.68
CA THR A 95 -7.69 -2.46 -20.95
C THR A 95 -7.68 -1.95 -22.40
N THR A 96 -8.38 -2.63 -23.30
CA THR A 96 -8.53 -2.29 -24.72
C THR A 96 -9.76 -1.43 -25.03
N ASP A 97 -10.59 -1.13 -24.04
CA ASP A 97 -11.76 -0.26 -24.21
C ASP A 97 -11.30 1.14 -24.68
N PRO A 98 -11.95 1.76 -25.69
CA PRO A 98 -11.56 3.09 -26.19
C PRO A 98 -11.54 4.20 -25.13
N ARG A 99 -12.21 4.00 -23.99
CA ARG A 99 -12.19 4.95 -22.87
C ARG A 99 -10.90 4.88 -22.05
N VAL A 100 -10.15 3.78 -22.12
CA VAL A 100 -8.94 3.58 -21.32
C VAL A 100 -7.73 4.19 -22.03
N ASN A 101 -6.99 5.04 -21.32
CA ASN A 101 -5.71 5.54 -21.82
C ASN A 101 -4.65 4.43 -21.72
N PRO A 102 -4.02 3.99 -22.81
CA PRO A 102 -3.09 2.85 -22.78
C PRO A 102 -1.81 3.10 -22.00
N LYS A 103 -1.43 4.38 -21.79
CA LYS A 103 -0.21 4.78 -21.08
C LYS A 103 -0.46 5.01 -19.59
N SER A 104 -1.45 5.83 -19.24
CA SER A 104 -1.77 6.12 -17.83
C SER A 104 -2.67 5.06 -17.19
N GLY A 105 -3.44 4.34 -18.00
CA GLY A 105 -4.48 3.40 -17.58
C GLY A 105 -5.75 4.04 -17.02
N GLU A 106 -5.87 5.37 -17.12
CA GLU A 106 -7.05 6.12 -16.68
C GLU A 106 -8.27 5.81 -17.56
N VAL A 107 -9.44 5.62 -16.93
CA VAL A 107 -10.71 5.38 -17.63
C VAL A 107 -11.50 6.68 -17.78
N ARG A 108 -11.64 7.18 -19.01
CA ARG A 108 -12.39 8.41 -19.29
C ARG A 108 -13.87 8.28 -18.91
N GLY A 109 -14.40 9.32 -18.26
CA GLY A 109 -15.81 9.41 -17.89
C GLY A 109 -16.19 8.54 -16.70
N GLN A 110 -15.22 7.88 -16.06
CA GLN A 110 -15.40 7.25 -14.75
C GLN A 110 -14.65 8.06 -13.71
N GLU A 111 -15.30 8.35 -12.59
CA GLU A 111 -14.55 8.76 -11.40
C GLU A 111 -13.92 7.50 -10.81
N GLY A 112 -12.64 7.22 -11.07
CA GLY A 112 -11.92 6.16 -10.36
C GLY A 112 -12.10 6.33 -8.85
N LEU A 113 -12.75 5.37 -8.18
CA LEU A 113 -13.21 5.56 -6.79
C LEU A 113 -12.13 5.24 -5.77
N TYR A 114 -11.23 4.28 -6.03
CA TYR A 114 -10.17 3.93 -5.08
C TYR A 114 -9.05 4.97 -5.09
N GLY A 115 -8.55 5.36 -3.89
CA GLY A 115 -7.48 6.35 -3.72
C GLY A 115 -7.87 7.83 -3.89
N ARG A 116 -9.09 8.13 -4.34
CA ARG A 116 -9.70 9.46 -4.12
C ARG A 116 -10.14 9.54 -2.65
N TYR A 117 -10.05 10.72 -2.04
CA TYR A 117 -10.37 10.92 -0.61
C TYR A 117 -11.87 10.83 -0.32
N ARG A 118 -12.46 9.65 -0.53
CA ARG A 118 -13.86 9.31 -0.26
C ARG A 118 -13.87 8.04 0.59
N PRO A 119 -14.56 8.01 1.75
CA PRO A 119 -14.69 6.81 2.57
C PRO A 119 -15.16 5.59 1.77
N GLU A 120 -15.95 5.82 0.71
CA GLU A 120 -16.53 4.81 -0.16
C GLU A 120 -15.50 4.06 -1.02
N ALA A 121 -14.31 4.65 -1.19
CA ALA A 121 -13.20 4.07 -1.94
C ALA A 121 -12.90 2.62 -1.49
N ILE A 122 -12.74 2.42 -0.19
CA ILE A 122 -12.35 1.11 0.36
C ILE A 122 -13.47 0.07 0.20
N PHE A 123 -14.74 0.49 0.22
CA PHE A 123 -15.87 -0.40 -0.05
C PHE A 123 -15.83 -0.90 -1.49
N GLU A 124 -15.63 0.00 -2.45
CA GLU A 124 -15.56 -0.35 -3.88
C GLU A 124 -14.37 -1.23 -4.21
N ALA A 125 -13.20 -0.92 -3.65
CA ALA A 125 -12.02 -1.77 -3.80
C ALA A 125 -12.24 -3.18 -3.27
N ASN A 126 -12.88 -3.32 -2.10
CA ASN A 126 -13.22 -4.63 -1.57
C ASN A 126 -14.21 -5.37 -2.47
N ARG A 127 -15.24 -4.69 -2.99
CA ARG A 127 -16.16 -5.30 -3.96
C ARG A 127 -15.43 -5.76 -5.22
N ALA A 128 -14.58 -4.93 -5.80
CA ALA A 128 -13.79 -5.27 -6.98
C ALA A 128 -12.86 -6.46 -6.72
N PHE A 129 -12.14 -6.45 -5.60
CA PHE A 129 -11.25 -7.53 -5.19
C PHE A 129 -11.99 -8.86 -5.03
N GLN A 130 -13.13 -8.86 -4.33
CA GLN A 130 -13.93 -10.06 -4.11
C GLN A 130 -14.55 -10.58 -5.43
N ARG A 131 -15.03 -9.68 -6.30
CA ARG A 131 -15.49 -10.06 -7.66
C ARG A 131 -14.36 -10.69 -8.48
N LEU A 132 -13.13 -10.17 -8.37
CA LEU A 132 -11.99 -10.72 -9.06
C LEU A 132 -11.64 -12.11 -8.52
N LEU A 133 -11.63 -12.32 -7.20
CA LEU A 133 -11.45 -13.66 -6.61
C LEU A 133 -12.50 -14.66 -7.14
N VAL A 134 -13.76 -14.24 -7.22
CA VAL A 134 -14.86 -15.07 -7.76
C VAL A 134 -14.65 -15.37 -9.24
N SER A 135 -14.23 -14.39 -10.05
CA SER A 135 -13.95 -14.63 -11.47
C SER A 135 -12.78 -15.59 -11.70
N GLN A 136 -11.88 -15.70 -10.72
CA GLN A 136 -10.80 -16.70 -10.69
C GLN A 136 -11.22 -18.06 -10.09
N GLY A 137 -12.52 -18.28 -9.87
CA GLY A 137 -13.07 -19.57 -9.47
C GLY A 137 -13.25 -19.76 -7.95
N MET A 138 -13.02 -18.73 -7.14
CA MET A 138 -13.31 -18.80 -5.70
C MET A 138 -14.83 -18.75 -5.45
N PRO A 139 -15.40 -19.61 -4.57
CA PRO A 139 -16.80 -19.48 -4.15
C PRO A 139 -17.07 -18.12 -3.52
N GLU A 140 -18.24 -17.54 -3.81
CA GLU A 140 -18.60 -16.20 -3.33
C GLU A 140 -18.57 -16.09 -1.80
N GLU A 141 -19.09 -17.10 -1.10
CA GLU A 141 -19.05 -17.18 0.37
C GLU A 141 -17.62 -17.10 0.90
N GLN A 142 -16.67 -17.78 0.26
CA GLN A 142 -15.27 -17.77 0.65
C GLN A 142 -14.58 -16.45 0.29
N ALA A 143 -14.91 -15.86 -0.87
CA ALA A 143 -14.35 -14.58 -1.30
C ALA A 143 -14.64 -13.45 -0.30
N ARG A 144 -15.79 -13.48 0.38
CA ARG A 144 -16.19 -12.49 1.39
C ARG A 144 -15.29 -12.47 2.63
N ASN A 145 -14.51 -13.52 2.88
CA ASN A 145 -13.52 -13.53 3.94
C ASN A 145 -12.25 -12.76 3.56
N TYR A 146 -12.00 -12.50 2.28
CA TYR A 146 -10.82 -11.76 1.86
C TYR A 146 -11.13 -10.27 1.76
N VAL A 147 -10.34 -9.47 2.46
CA VAL A 147 -10.58 -8.03 2.63
C VAL A 147 -9.30 -7.26 2.37
N LEU A 148 -9.39 -6.24 1.51
CA LEU A 148 -8.41 -5.16 1.43
C LEU A 148 -8.66 -4.18 2.57
N THR A 149 -7.64 -3.99 3.40
CA THR A 149 -7.68 -3.09 4.55
C THR A 149 -6.66 -1.98 4.40
N GLY A 150 -6.89 -0.86 5.07
CA GLY A 150 -5.99 0.28 5.04
C GLY A 150 -5.97 1.03 6.36
N ASN A 151 -4.77 1.30 6.87
CA ASN A 151 -4.57 2.20 8.01
C ASN A 151 -4.28 3.62 7.51
N TYR A 152 -5.30 4.48 7.62
CA TYR A 152 -5.30 5.84 7.07
C TYR A 152 -4.78 6.91 8.04
N ARG A 153 -4.26 6.53 9.22
CA ARG A 153 -3.86 7.48 10.28
C ARG A 153 -2.94 8.60 9.79
N TYR A 154 -2.03 8.28 8.86
CA TYR A 154 -1.05 9.23 8.30
C TYR A 154 -1.31 9.61 6.84
N ALA A 155 -2.46 9.24 6.27
CA ALA A 155 -2.79 9.55 4.88
C ALA A 155 -2.86 11.06 4.64
N TRP A 156 -3.44 11.81 5.58
CA TRP A 156 -3.60 13.26 5.46
C TRP A 156 -2.38 14.05 5.91
N SER A 157 -1.75 13.64 7.01
CA SER A 157 -0.65 14.38 7.62
C SER A 157 0.70 14.11 6.96
N ARG A 158 0.88 12.92 6.37
CA ARG A 158 2.15 12.50 5.74
C ARG A 158 2.00 12.00 4.31
N GLY A 159 0.78 11.84 3.80
CA GLY A 159 0.57 11.29 2.47
C GLY A 159 0.82 9.78 2.40
N GLN A 160 0.80 9.06 3.52
CA GLN A 160 1.25 7.67 3.61
C GLN A 160 0.14 6.74 4.09
N ILE A 161 0.11 5.51 3.56
CA ILE A 161 -0.86 4.48 3.93
C ILE A 161 -0.16 3.13 4.18
N LEU A 162 -0.66 2.39 5.16
CA LEU A 162 -0.30 0.98 5.38
C LEU A 162 -1.48 0.14 4.91
N LEU A 163 -1.29 -0.60 3.82
CA LEU A 163 -2.28 -1.50 3.22
C LEU A 163 -2.00 -2.93 3.63
N ALA A 164 -3.06 -3.72 3.77
CA ALA A 164 -2.96 -5.16 3.93
C ALA A 164 -4.10 -5.90 3.24
N VAL A 165 -3.80 -7.08 2.72
CA VAL A 165 -4.78 -8.09 2.33
C VAL A 165 -4.90 -9.05 3.52
N VAL A 166 -6.12 -9.24 4.00
CA VAL A 166 -6.38 -10.11 5.16
C VAL A 166 -7.41 -11.19 4.81
N TYR A 167 -7.26 -12.34 5.45
CA TYR A 167 -8.34 -13.30 5.62
C TYR A 167 -9.03 -13.02 6.96
N ARG A 168 -10.31 -12.71 6.90
CA ARG A 168 -11.16 -12.37 8.03
C ARG A 168 -12.06 -13.54 8.39
N HIS A 169 -11.84 -14.13 9.56
CA HIS A 169 -12.60 -15.30 10.02
C HIS A 169 -14.12 -15.06 10.07
N PRO A 170 -14.64 -13.94 10.60
CA PRO A 170 -16.07 -13.65 10.57
C PRO A 170 -16.67 -13.34 9.19
N GLY A 171 -15.86 -13.21 8.14
CA GLY A 171 -16.32 -12.73 6.84
C GLY A 171 -17.06 -11.39 6.95
N ASN A 172 -18.22 -11.28 6.33
CA ASN A 172 -19.09 -10.09 6.36
C ASN A 172 -19.92 -9.93 7.65
N GLN A 173 -19.67 -10.72 8.69
CA GLN A 173 -20.37 -10.53 9.96
C GLN A 173 -19.82 -9.34 10.74
N PRO A 174 -20.65 -8.66 11.56
CA PRO A 174 -20.16 -7.68 12.52
C PRO A 174 -19.23 -8.33 13.54
N PHE A 175 -18.21 -7.60 13.98
CA PHE A 175 -17.29 -8.05 15.03
C PHE A 175 -17.04 -6.94 16.06
N ARG A 176 -16.69 -7.33 17.29
CA ARG A 176 -16.49 -6.40 18.41
C ARG A 176 -15.01 -6.33 18.77
N VAL A 177 -14.43 -5.13 18.71
CA VAL A 177 -12.99 -4.88 18.91
C VAL A 177 -12.78 -3.58 19.67
N SER A 178 -11.60 -3.41 20.27
CA SER A 178 -11.16 -2.09 20.74
C SER A 178 -10.83 -1.21 19.54
N ALA A 179 -11.59 -0.14 19.32
CA ALA A 179 -11.36 0.78 18.20
C ALA A 179 -9.97 1.43 18.30
N LYS A 180 -9.21 1.43 17.19
CA LYS A 180 -7.79 1.83 17.21
C LYS A 180 -7.55 3.31 17.59
N GLN A 181 -8.54 4.16 17.37
CA GLN A 181 -8.44 5.60 17.57
C GLN A 181 -8.78 5.99 19.01
N THR A 182 -9.68 5.25 19.68
CA THR A 182 -10.26 5.63 20.96
C THR A 182 -9.98 4.64 22.08
N GLY A 183 -9.64 3.38 21.75
CA GLY A 183 -9.54 2.28 22.72
C GLY A 183 -10.90 1.78 23.21
N ILE A 184 -12.01 2.33 22.72
CA ILE A 184 -13.35 1.96 23.16
C ILE A 184 -13.78 0.70 22.42
N VAL A 185 -14.28 -0.29 23.16
CA VAL A 185 -14.83 -1.51 22.57
C VAL A 185 -16.07 -1.17 21.75
N THR A 186 -15.98 -1.39 20.44
CA THR A 186 -16.96 -1.01 19.43
C THR A 186 -17.30 -2.22 18.57
N THR A 187 -18.57 -2.34 18.17
CA THR A 187 -19.00 -3.34 17.19
C THR A 187 -18.96 -2.69 15.81
N PHE A 188 -18.06 -3.16 14.94
CA PHE A 188 -17.97 -2.70 13.56
C PHE A 188 -18.77 -3.59 12.62
N ARG A 189 -19.49 -2.95 11.69
CA ARG A 189 -20.27 -3.57 10.62
C ARG A 189 -19.61 -3.33 9.25
N PRO A 190 -19.84 -4.17 8.24
CA PRO A 190 -19.19 -4.04 6.92
C PRO A 190 -19.37 -2.70 6.19
N ASP A 191 -20.43 -1.96 6.51
CA ASP A 191 -20.72 -0.63 5.97
C ASP A 191 -20.00 0.50 6.72
N GLN A 192 -19.21 0.18 7.73
CA GLN A 192 -18.51 1.14 8.58
C GLN A 192 -17.01 1.13 8.29
N ARG A 193 -16.41 2.33 8.25
CA ARG A 193 -14.97 2.49 7.96
C ARG A 193 -14.08 1.67 8.89
N GLY A 194 -14.42 1.61 10.19
CA GLY A 194 -13.64 0.86 11.17
C GLY A 194 -13.60 -0.64 10.91
N TRP A 195 -14.55 -1.19 10.14
CA TRP A 195 -14.51 -2.58 9.68
C TRP A 195 -13.38 -2.82 8.66
N HIS A 196 -12.98 -1.81 7.88
CA HIS A 196 -11.90 -1.93 6.88
C HIS A 196 -10.50 -1.63 7.43
N GLU A 197 -10.37 -1.62 8.76
CA GLU A 197 -9.09 -1.71 9.44
C GLU A 197 -8.84 -3.17 9.83
N PRO A 198 -7.57 -3.63 9.86
CA PRO A 198 -7.26 -5.00 10.24
C PRO A 198 -7.23 -5.15 11.77
N TYR A 199 -7.72 -6.23 12.34
CA TYR A 199 -7.66 -6.49 13.78
C TYR A 199 -7.15 -7.90 14.04
N GLU A 200 -6.07 -8.02 14.82
CA GLU A 200 -5.50 -9.32 15.16
C GLU A 200 -6.49 -10.14 16.00
N HIS A 201 -7.05 -9.52 17.05
CA HIS A 201 -7.96 -10.16 17.98
C HIS A 201 -9.23 -9.33 18.21
N ASP A 202 -10.33 -10.02 18.50
CA ASP A 202 -11.58 -9.41 18.95
C ASP A 202 -11.54 -9.03 20.44
N ALA A 203 -12.63 -8.46 20.94
CA ALA A 203 -12.77 -8.08 22.34
C ALA A 203 -12.80 -9.28 23.31
N SER A 204 -12.96 -10.52 22.81
CA SER A 204 -12.90 -11.77 23.58
C SER A 204 -11.52 -12.45 23.51
N GLY A 205 -10.61 -11.94 22.69
CA GLY A 205 -9.28 -12.51 22.46
C GLY A 205 -9.23 -13.56 21.33
N GLN A 206 -10.31 -13.73 20.57
CA GLN A 206 -10.32 -14.61 19.40
C GLN A 206 -9.64 -13.93 18.21
N VAL A 207 -8.84 -14.68 17.45
CA VAL A 207 -8.23 -14.18 16.21
C VAL A 207 -9.31 -13.79 15.20
N ILE A 208 -9.26 -12.57 14.65
CA ILE A 208 -10.19 -12.10 13.61
C ILE A 208 -9.52 -12.11 12.23
N ASP A 209 -8.40 -11.41 12.10
CA ASP A 209 -7.72 -11.25 10.82
C ASP A 209 -6.39 -12.01 10.81
N GLU A 210 -6.16 -12.74 9.72
CA GLU A 210 -4.84 -13.23 9.33
C GLU A 210 -4.33 -12.39 8.17
N VAL A 211 -3.15 -11.78 8.33
CA VAL A 211 -2.58 -10.98 7.25
C VAL A 211 -1.91 -11.88 6.23
N ILE A 212 -2.34 -11.76 4.98
CA ILE A 212 -1.81 -12.49 3.83
C ILE A 212 -0.59 -11.75 3.32
N ASP A 213 -0.75 -10.45 3.07
CA ASP A 213 0.30 -9.59 2.55
C ASP A 213 0.07 -8.13 2.94
N TRP A 214 1.13 -7.34 2.96
CA TRP A 214 1.05 -5.93 3.34
C TRP A 214 2.12 -5.08 2.68
N ALA A 215 1.83 -3.79 2.53
CA ALA A 215 2.80 -2.79 2.09
C ALA A 215 2.48 -1.42 2.69
N ALA A 216 3.53 -0.70 3.06
CA ALA A 216 3.47 0.73 3.28
C ALA A 216 3.86 1.46 1.99
N LEU A 217 3.06 2.45 1.57
CA LEU A 217 3.29 3.21 0.35
C LEU A 217 2.75 4.65 0.41
N GLU A 218 3.16 5.45 -0.57
CA GLU A 218 2.65 6.80 -0.78
C GLU A 218 1.19 6.75 -1.25
N TYR A 219 0.29 7.33 -0.47
CA TYR A 219 -1.16 7.28 -0.67
C TYR A 219 -1.60 7.83 -2.04
N VAL A 220 -0.85 8.82 -2.56
CA VAL A 220 -1.12 9.42 -3.87
C VAL A 220 -1.06 8.41 -5.03
N LEU A 221 -0.31 7.32 -4.88
CA LEU A 221 -0.20 6.28 -5.90
C LEU A 221 -1.54 5.61 -6.19
N LEU A 222 -2.39 5.48 -5.17
CA LEU A 222 -3.71 4.87 -5.31
C LEU A 222 -4.68 5.71 -6.14
N ARG A 223 -4.34 6.95 -6.53
CA ARG A 223 -5.16 7.78 -7.41
C ARG A 223 -5.10 7.38 -8.88
N GLN A 224 -4.19 6.46 -9.25
CA GLN A 224 -4.02 6.00 -10.62
C GLN A 224 -4.76 4.69 -10.82
N ASP A 225 -5.72 4.65 -11.75
CA ASP A 225 -6.54 3.47 -12.05
C ASP A 225 -5.70 2.22 -12.35
N LYS A 226 -4.60 2.40 -13.10
CA LYS A 226 -3.61 1.33 -13.37
C LYS A 226 -3.03 0.72 -12.09
N ILE A 227 -2.67 1.55 -11.12
CA ILE A 227 -2.10 1.11 -9.85
C ILE A 227 -3.16 0.37 -9.05
N VAL A 228 -4.40 0.86 -9.04
CA VAL A 228 -5.51 0.16 -8.38
C VAL A 228 -5.76 -1.21 -9.00
N ALA A 229 -5.83 -1.31 -10.33
CA ALA A 229 -5.98 -2.61 -11.00
C ALA A 229 -4.79 -3.55 -10.71
N THR A 230 -3.57 -3.03 -10.75
CA THR A 230 -2.37 -3.82 -10.44
C THR A 230 -2.37 -4.30 -8.98
N LEU A 231 -2.83 -3.47 -8.04
CA LEU A 231 -3.05 -3.86 -6.65
C LEU A 231 -4.02 -5.04 -6.55
N MET A 232 -5.15 -5.03 -7.27
CA MET A 232 -6.11 -6.14 -7.23
C MET A 232 -5.48 -7.45 -7.74
N VAL A 233 -4.72 -7.39 -8.84
CA VAL A 233 -3.98 -8.55 -9.35
C VAL A 233 -3.03 -9.10 -8.31
N ILE A 234 -2.16 -8.25 -7.74
CA ILE A 234 -1.18 -8.67 -6.74
C ILE A 234 -1.87 -9.25 -5.49
N ALA A 235 -2.98 -8.64 -5.05
CA ALA A 235 -3.75 -9.13 -3.92
C ALA A 235 -4.32 -10.53 -4.18
N VAL A 236 -4.87 -10.78 -5.37
CA VAL A 236 -5.39 -12.11 -5.74
C VAL A 236 -4.26 -13.14 -5.84
N GLU A 237 -3.12 -12.79 -6.43
CA GLU A 237 -1.96 -13.70 -6.47
C GLU A 237 -1.42 -14.00 -5.08
N ALA A 238 -1.40 -13.02 -4.16
CA ALA A 238 -1.03 -13.24 -2.77
C ALA A 238 -1.98 -14.25 -2.09
N VAL A 239 -3.30 -14.14 -2.32
CA VAL A 239 -4.28 -15.13 -1.83
C VAL A 239 -4.02 -16.52 -2.42
N LYS A 240 -3.86 -16.63 -3.74
CA LYS A 240 -3.61 -17.90 -4.44
C LYS A 240 -2.33 -18.59 -3.97
N SER A 241 -1.29 -17.83 -3.65
CA SER A 241 -0.01 -18.35 -3.18
C SER A 241 -0.06 -18.95 -1.76
N GLY A 242 -1.12 -18.67 -0.99
CA GLY A 242 -1.22 -19.09 0.41
C GLY A 242 -0.28 -18.32 1.36
N LYS A 243 0.35 -17.22 0.92
CA LYS A 243 1.23 -16.39 1.74
C LYS A 243 0.56 -15.96 3.05
N ARG A 244 1.35 -15.85 4.11
CA ARG A 244 0.96 -15.24 5.39
C ARG A 244 2.10 -14.35 5.88
N SER A 245 1.75 -13.16 6.34
CA SER A 245 2.70 -12.11 6.73
C SER A 245 2.49 -11.73 8.21
N GLN A 246 3.03 -12.56 9.10
CA GLN A 246 2.89 -12.39 10.56
C GLN A 246 3.61 -11.13 11.09
N ASP A 247 4.59 -10.63 10.33
CA ASP A 247 5.34 -9.40 10.62
C ASP A 247 4.47 -8.13 10.57
N TYR A 248 3.30 -8.20 9.94
CA TYR A 248 2.36 -7.07 9.81
C TYR A 248 2.03 -6.41 11.16
N TRP A 249 1.73 -7.19 12.18
CA TRP A 249 1.27 -6.64 13.46
C TRP A 249 2.36 -5.81 14.16
N GLN A 250 3.62 -6.21 14.00
CA GLN A 250 4.75 -5.41 14.47
C GLN A 250 4.90 -4.12 13.66
N ALA A 251 4.80 -4.21 12.33
CA ALA A 251 4.83 -3.05 11.45
C ALA A 251 3.69 -2.07 11.75
N GLU A 252 2.47 -2.54 12.01
CA GLU A 252 1.34 -1.69 12.35
C GLU A 252 1.52 -1.00 13.72
N ARG A 253 2.02 -1.70 14.74
CA ARG A 253 2.31 -1.06 16.04
C ARG A 253 3.28 0.11 15.88
N ARG A 254 4.35 -0.09 15.11
CA ARG A 254 5.34 0.95 14.79
C ARG A 254 4.73 2.07 13.94
N TRP A 255 3.89 1.72 12.97
CA TRP A 255 3.12 2.69 12.17
C TRP A 255 2.29 3.59 13.08
N MET A 256 1.51 3.00 14.01
CA MET A 256 0.65 3.73 14.95
C MET A 256 1.45 4.60 15.93
N ALA A 257 2.68 4.22 16.26
CA ALA A 257 3.63 5.01 17.04
C ALA A 257 4.26 6.17 16.24
N GLY A 258 4.06 6.22 14.93
CA GLY A 258 4.56 7.27 14.05
C GLY A 258 5.90 6.99 13.39
N GLU A 259 6.43 5.76 13.46
CA GLU A 259 7.64 5.30 12.76
C GLU A 259 7.38 4.98 11.28
N THR A 260 6.62 5.85 10.59
CA THR A 260 6.12 5.54 9.24
C THR A 260 7.24 5.49 8.20
N THR A 261 8.30 6.29 8.35
CA THR A 261 9.44 6.30 7.43
C THR A 261 10.20 4.98 7.44
N GLU A 262 10.42 4.39 8.62
CA GLU A 262 11.11 3.13 8.77
C GLU A 262 10.28 1.98 8.21
N VAL A 263 8.97 1.97 8.48
CA VAL A 263 8.03 0.96 7.95
C VAL A 263 7.93 1.06 6.42
N MET A 264 7.93 2.28 5.85
CA MET A 264 8.00 2.49 4.40
C MET A 264 9.28 1.92 3.80
N ARG A 265 10.43 2.16 4.43
CA ARG A 265 11.73 1.61 3.98
C ARG A 265 11.75 0.09 4.05
N GLU A 266 11.23 -0.48 5.12
CA GLU A 266 11.11 -1.93 5.30
C GLU A 266 10.21 -2.56 4.23
N SER A 267 9.04 -1.97 3.98
CA SER A 267 8.11 -2.36 2.92
C SER A 267 8.82 -2.41 1.56
N MET A 268 9.54 -1.35 1.18
CA MET A 268 10.25 -1.31 -0.10
C MET A 268 11.43 -2.28 -0.17
N ALA A 269 12.13 -2.52 0.93
CA ALA A 269 13.28 -3.43 0.98
C ALA A 269 12.88 -4.91 0.79
N LYS A 270 11.59 -5.24 0.87
CA LYS A 270 11.06 -6.56 0.49
C LYS A 270 11.21 -6.84 -1.01
N VAL A 271 11.38 -5.80 -1.82
CA VAL A 271 11.45 -5.93 -3.28
C VAL A 271 12.89 -6.11 -3.75
N ASN A 272 13.15 -7.21 -4.44
CA ASN A 272 14.43 -7.48 -5.08
C ASN A 272 14.21 -7.87 -6.54
N LEU A 273 14.41 -6.93 -7.46
CA LEU A 273 14.23 -7.17 -8.89
C LEU A 273 15.53 -7.69 -9.50
N PRO A 274 15.48 -8.75 -10.33
CA PRO A 274 16.66 -9.24 -11.03
C PRO A 274 17.22 -8.12 -11.91
N THR A 275 18.52 -7.88 -11.84
CA THR A 275 19.23 -6.98 -12.75
C THR A 275 19.22 -7.60 -14.15
N SER A 276 18.82 -6.80 -15.15
CA SER A 276 18.88 -7.13 -16.57
C SER A 276 20.29 -7.44 -17.04
#